data_AF-A0A7W6N8D6-F1
#
_entry.id   AF-A0A7W6N8D6-F1
#
_cell.length_a   1.000
_cell.length_b   1.000
_cell.length_c   1.000
_cell.angle_alpha   90.00
_cell.angle_beta   90.00
_cell.angle_gamma   90.00
#
_symmetry.space_group_name_H-M   'P 1'
#
loop_
_entity.id
_entity.type
_entity.pdbx_description
1 polymer ?
#
loop_
_entity_poly.entity_id
_entity_poly.type
_entity_poly.pdbx_seq_one_letter_code
_entity_poly.pdbx_strand_id
1 'polypeptide(L)'
;MAHLKRNNYKELYAKTPGIDAMMREVMQRLGDIDFAYAVEVEKVQNGTSHPRLKPAIEARIRSAHHDRREPYVELLTALKLRQQRLAFLM
;
A
#
# COMPACT_ATOMS: atom_id res chain seq x y z
N MET A 1 11.41 9.24 21.12
CA MET A 1 10.50 8.29 21.79
C MET A 1 9.47 7.83 20.76
N ALA A 2 9.86 7.03 19.78
CA ALA A 2 9.92 5.55 19.84
C ALA A 2 8.53 4.91 20.08
N HIS A 3 8.18 3.98 19.17
CA HIS A 3 7.16 2.94 19.26
C HIS A 3 5.77 3.21 18.64
N LEU A 4 5.73 3.41 17.32
CA LEU A 4 4.64 2.78 16.54
C LEU A 4 4.97 1.28 16.46
N LYS A 5 4.42 0.56 17.43
CA LYS A 5 4.61 -0.86 17.68
C LYS A 5 4.20 -1.67 16.45
N ARG A 6 5.14 -2.53 16.01
CA ARG A 6 4.94 -3.85 15.39
C ARG A 6 3.65 -3.99 14.58
N ASN A 7 3.80 -3.85 13.27
CA ASN A 7 2.90 -4.39 12.26
C ASN A 7 2.29 -5.71 12.75
N ASN A 8 0.98 -5.66 12.98
CA ASN A 8 0.21 -6.69 13.65
C ASN A 8 -0.19 -7.79 12.66
N TYR A 9 0.75 -8.22 11.83
CA TYR A 9 0.51 -9.27 10.82
C TYR A 9 0.11 -10.59 11.48
N LYS A 10 0.46 -10.81 12.76
CA LYS A 10 0.14 -12.05 13.51
C LYS A 10 -1.33 -12.15 13.92
N GLU A 11 -2.00 -11.04 14.24
CA GLU A 11 -3.43 -11.08 14.57
C GLU A 11 -4.31 -11.36 13.35
N LEU A 12 -3.83 -11.01 12.13
CA LEU A 12 -4.52 -11.33 10.87
C LEU A 12 -4.58 -12.84 10.57
N TYR A 13 -3.62 -13.63 11.07
CA TYR A 13 -3.58 -15.09 10.84
C TYR A 13 -4.55 -15.88 11.73
N ALA A 14 -5.03 -15.31 12.84
CA ALA A 14 -5.80 -16.01 13.86
C ALA A 14 -7.28 -16.29 13.49
N LYS A 15 -7.82 -15.61 12.48
CA LYS A 15 -9.15 -15.87 11.91
C LYS A 15 -9.01 -16.18 10.43
N THR A 16 -8.35 -17.26 10.05
CA THR A 16 -7.82 -17.48 8.69
C THR A 16 -8.88 -17.27 7.61
N PRO A 17 -8.90 -16.11 6.93
CA PRO A 17 -9.64 -15.97 5.70
C PRO A 17 -8.89 -16.82 4.67
N GLY A 18 -9.60 -17.45 3.72
CA GLY A 18 -8.93 -18.07 2.58
C GLY A 18 -7.95 -17.08 1.92
N ILE A 19 -6.89 -17.57 1.28
CA ILE A 19 -5.86 -16.71 0.67
C ILE A 19 -6.47 -15.63 -0.24
N ASP A 20 -7.58 -15.93 -0.91
CA ASP A 20 -8.34 -14.96 -1.71
C ASP A 20 -8.87 -13.77 -0.90
N ALA A 21 -9.36 -14.00 0.32
CA ALA A 21 -9.83 -12.92 1.19
C ALA A 21 -8.66 -12.06 1.69
N MET A 22 -7.51 -12.65 2.00
CA MET A 22 -6.30 -11.89 2.31
C MET A 22 -5.83 -11.05 1.11
N MET A 23 -5.86 -11.62 -0.10
CA MET A 23 -5.50 -10.89 -1.32
C MET A 23 -6.46 -9.73 -1.59
N ARG A 24 -7.78 -9.92 -1.40
CA ARG A 24 -8.78 -8.85 -1.54
C ARG A 24 -8.51 -7.71 -0.56
N GLU A 25 -8.21 -8.01 0.69
CA GLU A 25 -7.88 -6.98 1.68
C GLU A 25 -6.62 -6.20 1.30
N VAL A 26 -5.56 -6.89 0.87
CA VAL A 26 -4.32 -6.23 0.42
C VAL A 26 -4.56 -5.35 -0.82
N MET A 27 -5.35 -5.82 -1.79
CA MET A 27 -5.73 -5.02 -2.96
C MET A 27 -6.55 -3.79 -2.56
N GLN A 28 -7.47 -3.91 -1.60
CA GLN A 28 -8.20 -2.76 -1.08
C GLN A 28 -7.26 -1.72 -0.47
N ARG A 29 -6.29 -2.15 0.34
CA ARG A 29 -5.30 -1.24 0.95
C ARG A 29 -4.43 -0.54 -0.09
N LEU A 30 -4.02 -1.26 -1.14
CA LEU A 30 -3.31 -0.66 -2.28
C LEU A 30 -4.17 0.41 -2.97
N GLY A 31 -5.46 0.11 -3.20
CA GLY A 31 -6.41 1.07 -3.76
C GLY A 31 -6.57 2.33 -2.91
N ASP A 32 -6.71 2.17 -1.59
CA ASP A 32 -6.80 3.30 -0.65
C ASP A 32 -5.54 4.20 -0.71
N ILE A 33 -4.35 3.60 -0.81
CA ILE A 33 -3.07 4.30 -0.92
C ILE A 33 -2.96 5.05 -2.24
N ASP A 34 -3.31 4.39 -3.35
CA ASP A 34 -3.25 4.96 -4.70
C ASP A 34 -4.25 6.12 -4.84
N PHE A 35 -5.44 6.01 -4.25
CA PHE A 35 -6.42 7.09 -4.19
C PHE A 35 -5.91 8.29 -3.37
N ALA A 36 -5.37 8.04 -2.17
CA ALA A 36 -4.82 9.11 -1.33
C ALA A 36 -3.69 9.88 -2.03
N TYR A 37 -2.81 9.18 -2.76
CA TYR A 37 -1.78 9.81 -3.59
C TYR A 37 -2.37 10.70 -4.68
N ALA A 38 -3.38 10.22 -5.42
CA ALA A 38 -4.02 11.01 -6.47
C ALA A 38 -4.62 12.31 -5.91
N VAL A 39 -5.29 12.24 -4.76
CA VAL A 39 -5.84 13.40 -4.06
C VAL A 39 -4.75 14.37 -3.61
N GLU A 40 -3.62 13.88 -3.11
CA GLU A 40 -2.50 14.74 -2.69
C GLU A 40 -1.83 15.45 -3.88
N VAL A 41 -1.66 14.76 -5.01
CA VAL A 41 -1.13 15.36 -6.24
C VAL A 41 -2.09 16.44 -6.76
N GLU A 42 -3.39 16.14 -6.82
CA GLU A 42 -4.41 17.11 -7.26
C GLU A 42 -4.39 18.39 -6.40
N LYS A 43 -4.26 18.26 -5.08
CA LYS A 43 -4.14 19.40 -4.17
C LYS A 43 -2.93 20.28 -4.47
N VAL A 44 -1.78 19.70 -4.84
CA VAL A 44 -0.59 20.48 -5.21
C VAL A 44 -0.77 21.19 -6.54
N GLN A 45 -1.37 20.49 -7.51
CA GLN A 45 -1.65 21.04 -8.84
C GLN A 45 -2.64 22.21 -8.77
N ASN A 46 -3.72 22.06 -8.01
CA ASN A 46 -4.78 23.07 -7.87
C ASN A 46 -4.50 24.10 -6.77
N GLY A 47 -3.51 23.85 -5.91
CA GLY A 47 -3.14 24.72 -4.80
C GLY A 47 -2.43 26.00 -5.22
N THR A 48 -2.41 26.98 -4.31
CA THR A 48 -1.79 28.30 -4.48
C THR A 48 -0.26 28.29 -4.30
N SER A 49 0.34 27.12 -4.10
CA SER A 49 1.79 26.95 -4.02
C SER A 49 2.49 27.55 -5.24
N HIS A 50 3.62 28.22 -5.01
CA HIS A 50 4.39 28.85 -6.08
C HIS A 50 4.78 27.79 -7.15
N PRO A 51 4.63 28.07 -8.47
CA PRO A 51 4.85 27.09 -9.53
C PRO A 51 6.22 26.40 -9.47
N ARG A 52 7.26 27.14 -9.07
CA ARG A 52 8.63 26.61 -8.90
C ARG A 52 8.80 25.61 -7.75
N LEU A 53 7.89 25.61 -6.77
CA LEU A 53 7.93 24.71 -5.62
C LEU A 53 7.11 23.43 -5.86
N LYS A 54 6.12 23.47 -6.77
CA LYS A 54 5.24 22.32 -7.05
C LYS A 54 6.01 21.04 -7.42
N PRO A 55 7.04 21.07 -8.30
CA PRO A 55 7.79 19.85 -8.64
C PRO A 55 8.49 19.20 -7.45
N ALA A 56 9.05 20.00 -6.54
CA ALA A 56 9.72 19.49 -5.35
C ALA A 56 8.73 18.86 -4.36
N ILE A 57 7.54 19.44 -4.23
CA ILE A 57 6.46 18.90 -3.38
C ILE A 57 5.92 17.59 -3.99
N GLU A 58 5.65 17.56 -5.30
CA GLU A 58 5.21 16.36 -6.01
C GLU A 58 6.22 15.21 -5.90
N ALA A 59 7.52 15.50 -6.00
CA ALA A 59 8.56 14.49 -5.82
C ALA A 59 8.53 13.86 -4.42
N ARG A 60 8.30 14.67 -3.38
CA ARG A 60 8.18 14.17 -1.99
C ARG A 60 6.92 13.32 -1.81
N ILE A 61 5.78 13.74 -2.37
CA ILE A 61 4.53 12.98 -2.34
C ILE A 61 4.71 11.63 -3.04
N ARG A 62 5.37 11.61 -4.21
CA ARG A 62 5.66 10.38 -4.94
C ARG A 62 6.55 9.42 -4.15
N SER A 63 7.62 9.93 -3.53
CA SER A 63 8.49 9.11 -2.67
C SER A 63 7.70 8.50 -1.52
N ALA A 64 6.90 9.30 -0.82
CA ALA A 64 6.10 8.81 0.29
C ALA A 64 5.03 7.79 -0.14
N HIS A 65 4.42 7.98 -1.31
CA HIS A 65 3.50 7.00 -1.90
C HIS A 65 4.20 5.67 -2.17
N HIS A 66 5.37 5.69 -2.81
CA HIS A 66 6.16 4.51 -3.06
C HIS A 66 6.48 3.75 -1.75
N ASP A 67 7.01 4.45 -0.75
CA ASP A 67 7.38 3.86 0.54
C ASP A 67 6.17 3.24 1.27
N ARG A 68 4.99 3.86 1.15
CA ARG A 68 3.75 3.34 1.74
C ARG A 68 3.21 2.13 0.98
N ARG A 69 3.37 2.11 -0.35
CA ARG A 69 2.81 1.09 -1.23
C ARG A 69 3.63 -0.21 -1.22
N GLU A 70 4.95 -0.10 -1.13
CA GLU A 70 5.88 -1.22 -1.32
C GLU A 70 5.58 -2.46 -0.46
N PRO A 71 5.36 -2.34 0.87
CA PRO A 71 5.12 -3.52 1.72
C PRO A 71 3.88 -4.33 1.32
N TYR A 72 2.85 -3.66 0.76
CA TYR A 72 1.62 -4.31 0.32
C TYR A 72 1.78 -4.97 -1.05
N VAL A 73 2.64 -4.44 -1.91
CA VAL A 73 3.01 -5.08 -3.19
C VAL A 73 3.79 -6.37 -2.92
N GLU A 74 4.76 -6.31 -2.02
CA GLU A 74 5.52 -7.48 -1.57
C GLU A 74 4.58 -8.55 -0.99
N LEU A 75 3.65 -8.14 -0.11
CA LEU A 75 2.68 -9.05 0.50
C LEU A 75 1.74 -9.67 -0.54
N LEU A 76 1.23 -8.90 -1.49
CA LEU A 76 0.37 -9.41 -2.57
C LEU A 76 1.12 -10.42 -3.44
N THR A 77 2.39 -10.17 -3.72
CA THR A 77 3.27 -11.08 -4.47
C THR A 77 3.47 -12.39 -3.71
N ALA A 78 3.77 -12.32 -2.42
CA ALA A 78 3.91 -13.50 -1.58
C ALA A 78 2.61 -14.33 -1.48
N LEU A 79 1.46 -13.68 -1.38
CA LEU A 79 0.15 -14.34 -1.36
C LEU A 79 -0.15 -15.06 -2.69
N LYS A 80 0.12 -14.42 -3.83
CA LYS A 80 -0.04 -15.04 -5.15
C LYS A 80 0.84 -16.28 -5.32
N LEU A 81 2.11 -16.20 -4.91
CA LEU A 81 3.02 -17.34 -4.95
C LEU A 81 2.52 -18.50 -4.07
N ARG A 82 1.99 -18.19 -2.87
CA ARG A 82 1.41 -19.19 -1.98
C ARG A 82 0.16 -19.85 -2.60
N GLN A 83 -0.73 -19.06 -3.21
CA GLN A 83 -1.91 -19.58 -3.90
C GLN A 83 -1.54 -20.55 -5.03
N GLN A 84 -0.56 -20.17 -5.86
CA GLN A 84 -0.08 -21.01 -6.96
C GLN A 84 0.49 -22.35 -6.46
N ARG A 85 1.26 -22.35 -5.36
CA ARG A 85 1.79 -23.58 -4.76
C ARG A 85 0.67 -24.50 -4.26
N LEU A 86 -0.36 -23.95 -3.62
CA LEU A 86 -1.48 -24.75 -3.15
C LEU A 86 -2.30 -25.32 -4.31
N ALA A 87 -2.47 -24.55 -5.39
CA ALA A 87 -3.15 -25.02 -6.60
C ALA A 87 -2.38 -26.13 -7.32
N PHE A 88 -1.05 -26.18 -7.21
CA PHE A 88 -0.22 -27.24 -7.80
C PHE A 88 -0.17 -28.52 -6.96
N LEU A 89 -0.51 -28.44 -5.67
CA LEU A 89 -0.51 -29.56 -4.72
C LEU A 89 -1.88 -30.26 -4.63
N MET A 90 -2.91 -29.71 -5.27
CA MET A 90 -4.26 -30.28 -5.39
C MET A 90 -4.45 -30.89 -6.76
#